data_AF-A0A7X3WPB5-F1
#
_entry.id   AF-A0A7X3WPB5-F1
#
_cell.length_a   1.000
_cell.length_b   1.000
_cell.length_c   1.000
_cell.angle_alpha   90.00
_cell.angle_beta   90.00
_cell.angle_gamma   90.00
#
_symmetry.space_group_name_H-M   'P 1'
#
loop_
_entity.id
_entity.type
_entity.pdbx_description
1 polymer ?
#
loop_
_entity_poly.entity_id
_entity_poly.type
_entity_poly.pdbx_seq_one_letter_code
_entity_poly.pdbx_strand_id
1 'polypeptide(L)'
;MKKQKILIYDDEHGRIDDFKRKLEEGLDQAGQSEDFDIIALENDTFQDSIRVLQQRQIDFRSGEIDLENRSEGAAEEIDDASIFIIDYDLLGSQAEKSPTGSLTGEIIAYLVRCFSRCKLIIGLNQYGSNPFDLTLRGDLNSFADLNLGEKQLDNPDLWRGDWGDSRQGFRPWHWPNLCDLLRYFDKRVKDIQDKLDKPISEFFNFDRELFLLLPREIVEFIEKPEEKEHFQTTFREFVTESGNGLRVKDKISLNDDTKDHILARVGAARISKWLERLVLPEQDILVDAPHLALRYPSLITSDKKKIENWNKIAQLIEHDKLGLNTDLIEPYRFKKDHWISRPVWFWDKLRESENVRKIIEPWVTVKPNWVFCEDASYFYDRENCREFLASTASPFTQRFVKYFTEDEVDYRPRVRFSM
;
A
#
# COMPACT_ATOMS: atom_id res chain seq x y z
N MET A 1 16.14 20.02 11.03
CA MET A 1 15.82 18.61 11.37
C MET A 1 16.79 17.72 10.60
N LYS A 2 17.11 16.50 11.10
CA LYS A 2 17.94 15.55 10.32
C LYS A 2 17.08 15.05 9.15
N LYS A 3 17.60 15.11 7.92
CA LYS A 3 16.93 14.57 6.74
C LYS A 3 16.70 13.07 6.89
N GLN A 4 15.60 12.56 6.34
CA GLN A 4 15.31 11.13 6.29
C GLN A 4 16.11 10.48 5.16
N LYS A 5 16.66 9.28 5.39
CA LYS A 5 17.46 8.58 4.39
C LYS A 5 16.59 7.76 3.44
N ILE A 6 16.76 7.94 2.13
CA ILE A 6 16.29 7.05 1.08
C ILE A 6 17.51 6.30 0.54
N LEU A 7 17.52 4.98 0.73
CA LEU A 7 18.55 4.13 0.16
C LEU A 7 18.04 3.51 -1.14
N ILE A 8 18.86 3.56 -2.18
CA ILE A 8 18.60 2.91 -3.47
C ILE A 8 19.66 1.85 -3.74
N TYR A 9 19.26 0.71 -4.27
CA TYR A 9 20.18 -0.32 -4.75
C TYR A 9 19.68 -0.98 -6.04
N ASP A 10 20.60 -1.12 -6.98
CA ASP A 10 20.54 -1.91 -8.21
C ASP A 10 21.98 -2.42 -8.41
N ASP A 11 22.18 -3.55 -9.07
CA ASP A 11 23.52 -4.10 -9.31
C ASP A 11 24.17 -3.55 -10.60
N GLU A 12 23.41 -2.81 -11.41
CA GLU A 12 23.87 -2.02 -12.55
C GLU A 12 24.07 -0.54 -12.15
N HIS A 13 25.32 -0.12 -11.96
CA HIS A 13 25.66 1.25 -11.55
C HIS A 13 24.97 2.35 -12.39
N GLY A 14 24.85 2.16 -13.71
CA GLY A 14 24.20 3.13 -14.59
C GLY A 14 22.70 3.34 -14.29
N ARG A 15 22.01 2.31 -13.78
CA ARG A 15 20.59 2.40 -13.40
C ARG A 15 20.43 3.11 -12.06
N ILE A 16 21.33 2.88 -11.12
CA ILE A 16 21.31 3.55 -9.80
C ILE A 16 21.34 5.08 -9.95
N ASP A 17 22.24 5.60 -10.80
CA ASP A 17 22.35 7.04 -11.04
C ASP A 17 21.08 7.62 -11.69
N ASP A 18 20.45 6.87 -12.60
CA ASP A 18 19.17 7.28 -13.20
C ASP A 18 18.03 7.29 -12.17
N PHE A 19 17.94 6.26 -11.32
CA PHE A 19 16.96 6.20 -10.25
C PHE A 19 17.14 7.35 -9.26
N LYS A 20 18.38 7.64 -8.87
CA LYS A 20 18.71 8.78 -8.00
C LYS A 20 18.20 10.09 -8.60
N ARG A 21 18.57 10.36 -9.86
CA ARG A 21 18.15 11.58 -10.57
C ARG A 21 16.64 11.71 -10.64
N LYS A 22 15.92 10.63 -11.01
CA LYS A 22 14.45 10.62 -11.06
C LYS A 22 13.82 10.91 -9.71
N LEU A 23 14.33 10.31 -8.64
CA LEU A 23 13.85 10.57 -7.28
C LEU A 23 14.11 12.03 -6.86
N GLU A 24 15.28 12.58 -7.16
CA GLU A 24 15.60 13.99 -6.92
C GLU A 24 14.62 14.92 -7.66
N GLU A 25 14.35 14.64 -8.94
CA GLU A 25 13.38 15.39 -9.76
C GLU A 25 11.96 15.31 -9.18
N GLY A 26 11.50 14.12 -8.80
CA GLY A 26 10.17 13.92 -8.21
C GLY A 26 10.01 14.61 -6.85
N LEU A 27 11.03 14.55 -5.99
CA LEU A 27 11.04 15.23 -4.69
C LEU A 27 11.08 16.75 -4.84
N ASP A 28 11.86 17.28 -5.78
CA ASP A 28 11.95 18.72 -6.03
C ASP A 28 10.61 19.29 -6.49
N GLN A 29 9.99 18.65 -7.48
CA GLN A 29 8.66 19.02 -7.97
C GLN A 29 7.57 18.90 -6.89
N ALA A 30 7.74 18.00 -5.92
CA ALA A 30 6.85 17.86 -4.77
C ALA A 30 7.17 18.82 -3.61
N GLY A 31 8.28 19.56 -3.67
CA GLY A 31 8.76 20.41 -2.58
C GLY A 31 9.19 19.63 -1.34
N GLN A 32 9.81 18.46 -1.53
CA GLN A 32 10.23 17.53 -0.47
C GLN A 32 11.76 17.28 -0.47
N SER A 33 12.54 17.95 -1.33
CA SER A 33 14.01 17.79 -1.41
C SER A 33 14.77 18.10 -0.11
N GLU A 34 14.20 18.94 0.76
CA GLU A 34 14.81 19.27 2.05
C GLU A 34 14.53 18.27 3.15
N ASP A 35 13.57 17.36 2.94
CA ASP A 35 13.17 16.37 3.92
C ASP A 35 13.94 15.05 3.77
N PHE A 36 14.51 14.78 2.60
CA PHE A 36 15.16 13.52 2.26
C PHE A 36 16.60 13.65 1.78
N ASP A 37 17.40 12.65 2.08
CA ASP A 37 18.76 12.44 1.57
C ASP A 37 18.80 11.11 0.80
N ILE A 38 19.15 11.16 -0.49
CA ILE A 38 19.16 9.98 -1.38
C ILE A 38 20.58 9.43 -1.50
N ILE A 39 20.76 8.21 -1.03
CA ILE A 39 22.05 7.51 -0.97
C ILE A 39 21.98 6.28 -1.87
N ALA A 40 22.86 6.27 -2.88
CA ALA A 40 23.14 5.10 -3.70
C ALA A 40 24.04 4.15 -2.93
N LEU A 41 23.57 2.94 -2.63
CA LEU A 41 24.38 1.94 -1.96
C LEU A 41 25.40 1.34 -2.92
N GLU A 42 26.67 1.37 -2.53
CA GLU A 42 27.73 0.64 -3.21
C GLU A 42 27.52 -0.87 -3.04
N ASN A 43 27.94 -1.65 -4.04
CA ASN A 43 27.72 -3.09 -4.04
C ASN A 43 28.33 -3.80 -2.82
N ASP A 44 29.55 -3.45 -2.43
CA ASP A 44 30.20 -4.10 -1.28
C ASP A 44 29.46 -3.82 0.03
N THR A 45 29.08 -2.55 0.25
CA THR A 45 28.26 -2.12 1.41
C THR A 45 26.90 -2.82 1.44
N PHE A 46 26.26 -2.94 0.28
CA PHE A 46 25.00 -3.68 0.16
C PHE A 46 25.19 -5.16 0.52
N GLN A 47 26.19 -5.84 -0.06
CA GLN A 47 26.44 -7.26 0.21
C GLN A 47 26.76 -7.51 1.68
N ASP A 48 27.54 -6.64 2.32
CA ASP A 48 27.83 -6.74 3.75
C ASP A 48 26.58 -6.51 4.61
N SER A 49 25.73 -5.54 4.24
CA SER A 49 24.44 -5.32 4.89
C SER A 49 23.56 -6.57 4.81
N ILE A 50 23.45 -7.19 3.62
CA ILE A 50 22.62 -8.38 3.42
C ILE A 50 23.16 -9.58 4.19
N ARG A 51 24.49 -9.78 4.26
CA ARG A 51 25.10 -10.83 5.10
C ARG A 51 24.73 -10.66 6.56
N VAL A 52 24.75 -9.43 7.08
CA VAL A 52 24.34 -9.14 8.46
C VAL A 52 22.85 -9.45 8.66
N LEU A 53 21.96 -9.08 7.72
CA LEU A 53 20.53 -9.42 7.81
C LEU A 53 20.28 -10.93 7.75
N GLN A 54 21.04 -11.66 6.93
CA GLN A 54 20.98 -13.13 6.88
C GLN A 54 21.47 -13.76 8.18
N GLN A 55 22.55 -13.23 8.77
CA GLN A 55 23.02 -13.69 10.08
C GLN A 55 21.95 -13.45 11.15
N ARG A 56 21.34 -12.26 11.19
CA ARG A 56 20.20 -11.97 12.07
C ARG A 56 19.04 -12.93 11.87
N GLN A 57 18.75 -13.35 10.63
CA GLN A 57 17.75 -14.38 10.37
C GLN A 57 18.16 -15.73 10.97
N ILE A 58 19.43 -16.13 10.84
CA ILE A 58 19.95 -17.37 11.43
C ILE A 58 19.85 -17.32 12.96
N ASP A 59 20.27 -16.22 13.57
CA ASP A 59 20.20 -16.02 15.02
C ASP A 59 18.74 -16.03 15.49
N PHE A 60 17.82 -15.45 14.68
CA PHE A 60 16.38 -15.48 14.96
C PHE A 60 15.87 -16.91 15.04
N ARG A 61 16.33 -17.77 14.13
CA ARG A 61 15.99 -19.19 14.09
C ARG A 61 16.65 -19.98 15.22
N SER A 62 17.86 -19.64 15.67
CA SER A 62 18.50 -20.33 16.78
C SER A 62 17.92 -19.93 18.15
N GLY A 63 17.21 -18.79 18.21
CA GLY A 63 16.71 -18.25 19.46
C GLY A 63 17.75 -17.46 20.25
N GLU A 64 18.93 -17.25 19.68
CA GLU A 64 20.08 -16.57 20.31
C GLU A 64 20.03 -15.05 20.11
N ILE A 65 18.85 -14.50 19.81
CA ILE A 65 18.73 -13.10 19.46
C ILE A 65 18.71 -12.20 20.69
N ASP A 66 19.59 -11.20 20.65
CA ASP A 66 19.48 -9.97 21.41
C ASP A 66 19.16 -8.82 20.44
N LEU A 67 17.88 -8.47 20.30
CA LEU A 67 17.44 -7.41 19.38
C LEU A 67 17.79 -6.00 19.86
N GLU A 68 18.06 -5.84 21.15
CA GLU A 68 18.39 -4.55 21.75
C GLU A 68 19.89 -4.27 21.60
N ASN A 69 20.73 -5.31 21.65
CA ASN A 69 22.17 -5.23 21.36
C ASN A 69 22.51 -5.53 19.89
N ARG A 70 21.67 -5.08 18.94
CA ARG A 70 22.02 -5.06 17.51
C ARG A 70 23.26 -4.18 17.34
N SER A 71 24.42 -4.80 17.36
CA SER A 71 25.73 -4.17 17.26
C SER A 71 25.77 -3.21 16.07
N GLU A 72 26.34 -2.02 16.30
CA GLU A 72 26.93 -1.16 15.27
C GLU A 72 27.69 -2.05 14.28
N GLY A 73 27.39 -1.93 12.99
CA GLY A 73 27.89 -2.90 11.99
C GLY A 73 27.37 -2.63 10.60
N ALA A 74 27.78 -3.45 9.63
CA ALA A 74 27.62 -3.17 8.21
C ALA A 74 26.17 -2.99 7.70
N ALA A 75 25.14 -3.40 8.46
CA ALA A 75 23.73 -3.15 8.12
C ALA A 75 23.16 -1.83 8.67
N GLU A 76 23.99 -0.99 9.30
CA GLU A 76 23.57 0.29 9.89
C GLU A 76 22.87 1.20 8.86
N GLU A 77 23.37 1.24 7.62
CA GLU A 77 22.72 2.03 6.58
C GLU A 77 21.28 1.59 6.34
N ILE A 78 21.03 0.29 6.12
CA ILE A 78 19.68 -0.23 5.90
C ILE A 78 18.80 -0.06 7.16
N ASP A 79 19.37 -0.24 8.36
CA ASP A 79 18.62 -0.04 9.60
C ASP A 79 18.20 1.43 9.81
N ASP A 80 19.03 2.38 9.38
CA ASP A 80 18.76 3.82 9.49
C ASP A 80 17.93 4.37 8.32
N ALA A 81 17.74 3.58 7.27
CA ALA A 81 16.94 3.93 6.11
C ALA A 81 15.47 4.17 6.51
N SER A 82 14.94 5.33 6.12
CA SER A 82 13.51 5.57 6.20
C SER A 82 12.77 4.86 5.06
N ILE A 83 13.35 4.90 3.86
CA ILE A 83 12.86 4.21 2.68
C ILE A 83 14.02 3.41 2.07
N PHE A 84 13.79 2.15 1.74
CA PHE A 84 14.69 1.33 0.95
C PHE A 84 14.04 0.96 -0.38
N ILE A 85 14.71 1.31 -1.47
CA ILE A 85 14.27 1.07 -2.84
C ILE A 85 15.24 0.07 -3.47
N ILE A 86 14.70 -1.02 -4.00
CA ILE A 86 15.51 -2.10 -4.57
C ILE A 86 14.94 -2.61 -5.89
N ASP A 87 15.81 -2.74 -6.89
CA ASP A 87 15.44 -3.39 -8.14
C ASP A 87 15.14 -4.89 -7.94
N TYR A 88 14.19 -5.40 -8.72
CA TYR A 88 13.76 -6.78 -8.61
C TYR A 88 14.80 -7.76 -9.17
N ASP A 89 15.44 -7.41 -10.30
CA ASP A 89 16.29 -8.29 -11.09
C ASP A 89 17.78 -8.04 -10.80
N LEU A 90 18.28 -8.59 -9.69
CA LEU A 90 19.68 -8.44 -9.26
C LEU A 90 20.61 -9.51 -9.86
N LEU A 91 20.62 -9.62 -11.19
CA LEU A 91 21.30 -10.67 -11.97
C LEU A 91 22.84 -10.54 -12.02
N GLY A 92 23.36 -9.32 -11.98
CA GLY A 92 24.79 -8.99 -12.01
C GLY A 92 25.49 -9.05 -10.65
N SER A 93 24.75 -9.06 -9.54
CA SER A 93 25.31 -9.32 -8.22
C SER A 93 25.98 -10.71 -8.23
N GLN A 94 27.18 -10.87 -7.64
CA GLN A 94 27.89 -12.17 -7.61
C GLN A 94 27.17 -13.26 -6.78
N ALA A 95 25.85 -13.16 -6.63
CA ALA A 95 24.94 -14.13 -6.04
C ALA A 95 25.01 -15.52 -6.70
N GLU A 96 25.55 -15.66 -7.92
CA GLU A 96 25.88 -16.98 -8.50
C GLU A 96 26.84 -17.79 -7.60
N LYS A 97 27.65 -17.14 -6.76
CA LYS A 97 28.54 -17.80 -5.78
C LYS A 97 27.92 -17.92 -4.38
N SER A 98 26.74 -17.36 -4.15
CA SER A 98 26.07 -17.53 -2.87
C SER A 98 25.45 -18.94 -2.81
N PRO A 99 25.69 -19.72 -1.74
CA PRO A 99 25.03 -21.02 -1.56
C PRO A 99 23.50 -20.93 -1.44
N THR A 100 22.93 -19.72 -1.40
CA THR A 100 21.49 -19.46 -1.24
C THR A 100 20.71 -19.25 -2.54
N GLY A 101 21.34 -19.36 -3.72
CA GLY A 101 20.71 -19.11 -5.02
C GLY A 101 20.65 -17.63 -5.41
N SER A 102 20.08 -17.32 -6.58
CA SER A 102 19.93 -15.95 -7.08
C SER A 102 19.15 -15.09 -6.08
N LEU A 103 19.75 -13.99 -5.64
CA LEU A 103 19.09 -13.00 -4.80
C LEU A 103 18.17 -12.17 -5.70
N THR A 104 16.86 -12.24 -5.47
CA THR A 104 15.91 -11.31 -6.09
C THR A 104 15.59 -10.18 -5.12
N GLY A 105 15.16 -9.03 -5.63
CA GLY A 105 14.71 -7.91 -4.79
C GLY A 105 13.65 -8.32 -3.78
N GLU A 106 12.81 -9.31 -4.09
CA GLU A 106 11.79 -9.87 -3.20
C GLU A 106 12.38 -10.63 -1.99
N ILE A 107 13.46 -11.40 -2.19
CA ILE A 107 14.16 -12.07 -1.09
C ILE A 107 14.78 -11.02 -0.16
N ILE A 108 15.32 -9.95 -0.73
CA ILE A 108 15.90 -8.86 0.04
C ILE A 108 14.81 -8.09 0.79
N ALA A 109 13.70 -7.75 0.14
CA ALA A 109 12.55 -7.09 0.79
C ALA A 109 12.06 -7.88 2.00
N TYR A 110 12.00 -9.21 1.91
CA TYR A 110 11.71 -10.07 3.04
C TYR A 110 12.71 -9.91 4.19
N LEU A 111 14.02 -9.97 3.89
CA LEU A 111 15.08 -9.84 4.89
C LEU A 111 15.04 -8.46 5.57
N VAL A 112 14.88 -7.40 4.79
CA VAL A 112 14.78 -6.03 5.30
C VAL A 112 13.55 -5.88 6.18
N ARG A 113 12.36 -6.32 5.74
CA ARG A 113 11.12 -6.22 6.51
C ARG A 113 11.21 -6.93 7.86
N CYS A 114 11.79 -8.13 7.89
CA CYS A 114 11.80 -8.98 9.07
C CYS A 114 12.99 -8.72 10.01
N PHE A 115 14.16 -8.34 9.47
CA PHE A 115 15.43 -8.34 10.21
C PHE A 115 16.17 -6.99 10.19
N SER A 116 15.57 -5.93 9.64
CA SER A 116 16.09 -4.56 9.73
C SER A 116 15.11 -3.61 10.44
N ARG A 117 15.57 -2.37 10.70
CA ARG A 117 14.76 -1.26 11.21
C ARG A 117 14.15 -0.38 10.10
N CYS A 118 14.47 -0.65 8.83
CA CYS A 118 13.94 0.08 7.68
C CYS A 118 12.41 0.16 7.71
N LYS A 119 11.84 1.35 7.49
CA LYS A 119 10.40 1.56 7.69
C LYS A 119 9.60 1.17 6.46
N LEU A 120 9.93 1.75 5.31
CA LEU A 120 9.26 1.54 4.03
C LEU A 120 10.18 0.84 3.03
N ILE A 121 9.65 -0.12 2.29
CA ILE A 121 10.36 -0.87 1.25
C ILE A 121 9.60 -0.71 -0.07
N ILE A 122 10.31 -0.29 -1.11
CA ILE A 122 9.79 -0.16 -2.47
C ILE A 122 10.53 -1.13 -3.38
N GLY A 123 9.80 -2.04 -4.03
CA GLY A 123 10.33 -2.91 -5.07
C GLY A 123 10.21 -2.23 -6.44
N LEU A 124 11.28 -2.26 -7.24
CA LEU A 124 11.27 -1.70 -8.60
C LEU A 124 11.18 -2.78 -9.68
N ASN A 125 10.49 -2.46 -10.76
CA ASN A 125 10.48 -3.17 -12.04
C ASN A 125 9.99 -4.63 -12.03
N GLN A 126 9.52 -5.15 -10.89
CA GLN A 126 8.96 -6.51 -10.80
C GLN A 126 7.85 -6.79 -11.82
N TYR A 127 7.08 -5.76 -12.22
CA TYR A 127 5.92 -5.88 -13.10
C TYR A 127 6.02 -5.05 -14.38
N GLY A 128 7.20 -4.51 -14.69
CA GLY A 128 7.45 -3.62 -15.82
C GLY A 128 7.86 -2.21 -15.38
N SER A 129 8.10 -1.33 -16.36
CA SER A 129 8.69 0.00 -16.12
C SER A 129 7.66 1.10 -15.82
N ASN A 130 6.39 0.94 -16.20
CA ASN A 130 5.28 1.80 -15.77
C ASN A 130 3.95 1.03 -15.63
N PRO A 131 3.86 0.05 -14.71
CA PRO A 131 2.71 -0.85 -14.64
C PRO A 131 1.45 -0.18 -14.08
N PHE A 132 0.29 -0.55 -14.62
CA PHE A 132 -1.02 -0.40 -14.00
C PHE A 132 -1.74 -1.75 -13.92
N ASP A 133 -2.03 -2.20 -12.70
CA ASP A 133 -2.76 -3.44 -12.46
C ASP A 133 -4.28 -3.25 -12.59
N LEU A 134 -4.83 -3.72 -13.71
CA LEU A 134 -6.28 -3.76 -13.99
C LEU A 134 -7.03 -4.77 -13.13
N THR A 135 -6.36 -5.63 -12.37
CA THR A 135 -7.05 -6.48 -11.37
C THR A 135 -7.41 -5.69 -10.12
N LEU A 136 -6.73 -4.57 -9.86
CA LEU A 136 -6.78 -3.75 -8.64
C LEU A 136 -6.37 -4.48 -7.36
N ARG A 137 -5.71 -5.65 -7.47
CA ARG A 137 -5.29 -6.46 -6.32
C ARG A 137 -3.85 -6.19 -5.91
N GLY A 138 -3.06 -5.57 -6.78
CA GLY A 138 -1.63 -5.40 -6.58
C GLY A 138 -0.92 -6.71 -6.23
N ASP A 139 0.19 -6.59 -5.50
CA ASP A 139 1.12 -7.71 -5.32
C ASP A 139 1.21 -8.14 -3.87
N LEU A 140 0.18 -8.82 -3.40
CA LEU A 140 0.07 -9.26 -2.01
C LEU A 140 1.22 -10.17 -1.58
N ASN A 141 1.78 -10.95 -2.51
CA ASN A 141 2.88 -11.86 -2.22
C ASN A 141 4.21 -11.12 -1.98
N SER A 142 4.34 -9.87 -2.43
CA SER A 142 5.57 -9.12 -2.25
C SER A 142 5.70 -8.54 -0.84
N PHE A 143 6.88 -8.67 -0.23
CA PHE A 143 7.24 -8.07 1.05
C PHE A 143 7.57 -6.57 0.96
N ALA A 144 7.72 -6.03 -0.25
CA ALA A 144 7.73 -4.59 -0.46
C ALA A 144 6.35 -4.01 -0.11
N ASP A 145 6.32 -2.81 0.46
CA ASP A 145 5.07 -2.12 0.78
C ASP A 145 4.42 -1.54 -0.48
N LEU A 146 5.25 -1.21 -1.47
CA LEU A 146 4.84 -0.71 -2.78
C LEU A 146 5.76 -1.27 -3.86
N ASN A 147 5.16 -1.70 -4.98
CA ASN A 147 5.91 -2.02 -6.19
C ASN A 147 5.68 -0.93 -7.22
N LEU A 148 6.77 -0.42 -7.78
CA LEU A 148 6.78 0.63 -8.79
C LEU A 148 7.60 0.19 -10.00
N GLY A 149 7.32 0.81 -11.14
CA GLY A 149 8.23 0.80 -12.28
C GLY A 149 9.19 2.00 -12.22
N GLU A 150 10.35 1.88 -12.84
CA GLU A 150 11.36 2.95 -12.88
C GLU A 150 10.89 4.27 -13.51
N LYS A 151 9.87 4.26 -14.40
CA LYS A 151 9.26 5.47 -14.97
C LYS A 151 8.26 6.15 -14.03
N GLN A 152 8.05 5.60 -12.84
CA GLN A 152 7.13 6.13 -11.83
C GLN A 152 7.86 6.91 -10.73
N LEU A 153 9.19 6.75 -10.62
CA LEU A 153 10.01 7.32 -9.55
C LEU A 153 10.07 8.85 -9.55
N ASP A 154 10.00 9.46 -10.73
CA ASP A 154 10.00 10.91 -10.94
C ASP A 154 8.61 11.53 -10.80
N ASN A 155 7.59 10.74 -10.48
CA ASN A 155 6.25 11.25 -10.30
C ASN A 155 6.13 12.01 -8.96
N PRO A 156 5.97 13.35 -8.96
CA PRO A 156 5.88 14.13 -7.72
C PRO A 156 4.68 13.73 -6.86
N ASP A 157 3.69 13.10 -7.47
CA ASP A 157 2.47 12.72 -6.78
C ASP A 157 2.58 11.43 -5.96
N LEU A 158 3.76 10.81 -5.93
CA LEU A 158 4.13 9.85 -4.89
C LEU A 158 4.33 10.55 -3.54
N TRP A 159 4.73 11.83 -3.54
CA TRP A 159 5.25 12.52 -2.36
C TRP A 159 4.30 13.56 -1.76
N ARG A 160 3.37 14.12 -2.56
CA ARG A 160 2.32 15.03 -2.08
C ARG A 160 0.96 14.33 -2.02
N GLY A 161 -0.05 14.96 -1.41
CA GLY A 161 -1.42 14.41 -1.27
C GLY A 161 -2.50 15.34 -1.83
N ASP A 162 -2.20 16.63 -1.87
CA ASP A 162 -2.94 17.65 -2.61
C ASP A 162 -2.27 17.86 -3.97
N TRP A 163 -3.05 17.72 -5.02
CA TRP A 163 -2.60 17.81 -6.41
C TRP A 163 -3.07 19.09 -7.11
N GLY A 164 -3.90 19.91 -6.45
CA GLY A 164 -4.55 21.08 -7.04
C GLY A 164 -5.49 20.76 -8.21
N ASP A 165 -5.91 21.80 -8.93
CA ASP A 165 -6.89 21.73 -10.04
C ASP A 165 -6.25 21.37 -11.41
N SER A 166 -4.93 21.36 -11.52
CA SER A 166 -4.22 21.27 -12.81
C SER A 166 -3.72 19.87 -13.15
N ARG A 167 -4.25 18.82 -12.49
CA ARG A 167 -3.69 17.49 -12.66
C ARG A 167 -4.10 16.85 -13.99
N GLN A 168 -3.10 16.54 -14.80
CA GLN A 168 -3.21 15.67 -15.97
C GLN A 168 -2.03 14.71 -15.93
N GLY A 169 -2.27 13.42 -15.70
CA GLY A 169 -1.19 12.45 -15.68
C GLY A 169 -1.53 11.15 -14.99
N PHE A 170 -0.64 10.17 -15.18
CA PHE A 170 -0.75 8.86 -14.58
C PHE A 170 -0.50 8.94 -13.08
N ARG A 171 -1.53 8.57 -12.31
CA ARG A 171 -1.51 8.36 -10.87
C ARG A 171 -2.53 7.29 -10.54
N PRO A 172 -2.09 6.06 -10.32
CA PRO A 172 -2.94 5.03 -9.79
C PRO A 172 -3.57 5.46 -8.46
N TRP A 173 -4.87 5.27 -8.31
CA TRP A 173 -5.60 5.64 -7.10
C TRP A 173 -4.97 4.95 -5.91
N HIS A 174 -4.74 3.64 -6.02
CA HIS A 174 -4.15 2.82 -4.97
C HIS A 174 -2.75 3.27 -4.51
N TRP A 175 -2.06 4.19 -5.19
CA TRP A 175 -0.81 4.74 -4.68
C TRP A 175 -1.07 5.60 -3.43
N PRO A 176 -0.29 5.39 -2.36
CA PRO A 176 -0.34 6.23 -1.17
C PRO A 176 0.44 7.53 -1.39
N ASN A 177 0.33 8.46 -0.44
CA ASN A 177 1.38 9.47 -0.23
C ASN A 177 2.52 8.80 0.57
N LEU A 178 3.75 8.82 0.04
CA LEU A 178 4.90 8.14 0.64
C LEU A 178 5.35 8.77 1.97
N CYS A 179 5.27 10.10 2.11
CA CYS A 179 5.57 10.79 3.37
C CYS A 179 4.60 10.37 4.48
N ASP A 180 3.30 10.27 4.14
CA ASP A 180 2.27 9.79 5.06
C ASP A 180 2.45 8.32 5.38
N LEU A 181 2.72 7.48 4.38
CA LEU A 181 2.93 6.05 4.58
C LEU A 181 4.10 5.79 5.54
N LEU A 182 5.20 6.53 5.36
CA LEU A 182 6.37 6.49 6.24
C LEU A 182 6.02 6.88 7.68
N ARG A 183 5.28 7.98 7.86
CA ARG A 183 4.81 8.44 9.17
C ARG A 183 3.81 7.48 9.82
N TYR A 184 2.96 6.85 9.01
CA TYR A 184 1.93 5.94 9.46
C TYR A 184 2.47 4.58 9.84
N PHE A 185 3.57 4.12 9.24
CA PHE A 185 4.19 2.86 9.58
C PHE A 185 4.48 2.75 11.10
N ASP A 186 5.19 3.74 11.67
CA ASP A 186 5.50 3.73 13.11
C ASP A 186 4.24 3.73 13.98
N LYS A 187 3.19 4.46 13.56
CA LYS A 187 1.90 4.47 14.26
C LYS A 187 1.22 3.10 14.22
N ARG A 188 1.26 2.39 13.09
CA ARG A 188 0.70 1.03 12.96
C ARG A 188 1.43 0.04 13.84
N VAL A 189 2.76 0.08 13.85
CA VAL A 189 3.59 -0.78 14.71
C VAL A 189 3.22 -0.56 16.18
N LYS A 190 3.23 0.70 16.62
CA LYS A 190 2.84 1.06 18.00
C LYS A 190 1.41 0.64 18.35
N ASP A 191 0.50 0.71 17.39
CA ASP A 191 -0.90 0.36 17.58
C ASP A 191 -1.10 -1.12 17.98
N ILE A 192 -0.27 -2.01 17.43
CA ILE A 192 -0.41 -3.47 17.62
C ILE A 192 0.67 -4.10 18.48
N GLN A 193 1.73 -3.38 18.83
CA GLN A 193 2.84 -3.92 19.63
C GLN A 193 2.35 -4.59 20.92
N ASP A 194 1.42 -3.95 21.65
CA ASP A 194 0.82 -4.49 22.88
C ASP A 194 -0.54 -5.17 22.63
N LYS A 195 -0.88 -5.46 21.35
CA LYS A 195 -2.16 -6.04 20.93
C LYS A 195 -1.96 -7.19 19.93
N LEU A 196 -0.81 -7.85 19.97
CA LEU A 196 -0.50 -8.93 19.04
C LEU A 196 -1.50 -10.09 19.16
N ASP A 197 -1.97 -10.36 20.38
CA ASP A 197 -2.95 -11.42 20.68
C ASP A 197 -4.41 -10.95 20.57
N LYS A 198 -4.65 -9.73 20.08
CA LYS A 198 -6.00 -9.24 19.81
C LYS A 198 -6.44 -9.73 18.41
N PRO A 199 -7.68 -10.24 18.25
CA PRO A 199 -8.23 -10.55 16.94
C PRO A 199 -8.20 -9.36 16.00
N ILE A 200 -7.75 -9.57 14.76
CA ILE A 200 -7.63 -8.53 13.73
C ILE A 200 -8.99 -7.89 13.45
N SER A 201 -10.03 -8.71 13.36
CA SER A 201 -11.42 -8.29 13.16
C SER A 201 -11.87 -7.30 14.25
N GLU A 202 -11.66 -7.65 15.51
CA GLU A 202 -12.00 -6.82 16.67
C GLU A 202 -11.17 -5.52 16.69
N PHE A 203 -9.89 -5.58 16.33
CA PHE A 203 -9.04 -4.39 16.28
C PHE A 203 -9.53 -3.34 15.27
N PHE A 204 -10.05 -3.79 14.12
CA PHE A 204 -10.59 -2.92 13.06
C PHE A 204 -12.09 -2.64 13.18
N ASN A 205 -12.76 -3.17 14.20
CA ASN A 205 -14.22 -3.13 14.35
C ASN A 205 -14.96 -3.74 13.14
N PHE A 206 -14.38 -4.77 12.53
CA PHE A 206 -15.11 -5.65 11.62
C PHE A 206 -15.91 -6.59 12.50
N ASP A 207 -17.20 -6.27 12.69
CA ASP A 207 -18.08 -7.17 13.40
C ASP A 207 -18.16 -8.52 12.69
N ARG A 208 -18.60 -9.55 13.42
CA ARG A 208 -18.61 -10.92 12.92
C ARG A 208 -19.44 -11.04 11.64
N GLU A 209 -20.56 -10.32 11.55
CA GLU A 209 -21.46 -10.38 10.40
C GLU A 209 -20.76 -9.81 9.16
N LEU A 210 -20.10 -8.65 9.29
CA LEU A 210 -19.31 -8.06 8.21
C LEU A 210 -18.14 -8.93 7.78
N PHE A 211 -17.44 -9.52 8.74
CA PHE A 211 -16.31 -10.38 8.45
C PHE A 211 -16.73 -11.62 7.65
N LEU A 212 -17.91 -12.19 7.95
CA LEU A 212 -18.48 -13.33 7.21
C LEU A 212 -18.94 -12.95 5.78
N LEU A 213 -19.11 -11.66 5.49
CA LEU A 213 -19.42 -11.17 4.14
C LEU A 213 -18.15 -10.93 3.29
N LEU A 214 -16.95 -10.98 3.89
CA LEU A 214 -15.72 -10.85 3.12
C LEU A 214 -15.57 -12.02 2.12
N PRO A 215 -15.18 -11.74 0.88
CA PRO A 215 -14.80 -12.77 -0.08
C PRO A 215 -13.75 -13.71 0.51
N ARG A 216 -13.88 -15.01 0.21
CA ARG A 216 -13.02 -16.07 0.74
C ARG A 216 -11.52 -15.79 0.59
N GLU A 217 -11.10 -15.27 -0.56
CA GLU A 217 -9.71 -14.93 -0.83
C GLU A 217 -9.15 -13.82 0.07
N ILE A 218 -10.00 -12.91 0.56
CA ILE A 218 -9.61 -11.86 1.51
C ILE A 218 -9.39 -12.46 2.89
N VAL A 219 -10.26 -13.40 3.27
CA VAL A 219 -10.22 -14.13 4.53
C VAL A 219 -9.00 -15.08 4.56
N GLU A 220 -8.78 -15.85 3.49
CA GLU A 220 -7.63 -16.77 3.34
C GLU A 220 -6.27 -16.06 3.39
N PHE A 221 -6.19 -14.76 3.14
CA PHE A 221 -4.95 -14.01 3.30
C PHE A 221 -4.53 -13.92 4.77
N ILE A 222 -5.47 -13.68 5.68
CA ILE A 222 -5.17 -13.51 7.10
C ILE A 222 -5.14 -14.83 7.86
N GLU A 223 -5.80 -15.85 7.33
CA GLU A 223 -6.06 -17.09 8.05
C GLU A 223 -5.26 -18.30 7.57
N LYS A 224 -5.26 -19.33 8.42
CA LYS A 224 -4.85 -20.67 8.03
C LYS A 224 -6.08 -21.44 7.51
N PRO A 225 -6.01 -22.11 6.34
CA PRO A 225 -7.15 -22.78 5.71
C PRO A 225 -7.86 -23.88 6.53
N GLU A 226 -7.29 -24.31 7.66
CA GLU A 226 -7.69 -25.54 8.37
C GLU A 226 -8.49 -25.28 9.67
N GLU A 227 -8.73 -24.02 10.05
CA GLU A 227 -9.38 -23.67 11.32
C GLU A 227 -10.82 -23.17 11.19
N LYS A 228 -11.63 -23.42 12.23
CA LYS A 228 -13.11 -23.33 12.17
C LYS A 228 -13.71 -21.99 12.59
N GLU A 229 -12.92 -21.05 13.14
CA GLU A 229 -13.41 -19.75 13.61
C GLU A 229 -12.59 -18.59 13.03
N HIS A 230 -12.73 -18.40 11.72
CA HIS A 230 -12.14 -17.35 10.87
C HIS A 230 -11.97 -15.97 11.57
N PHE A 231 -13.01 -15.50 12.26
CA PHE A 231 -13.03 -14.17 12.88
C PHE A 231 -12.11 -13.97 14.10
N GLN A 232 -11.42 -15.02 14.59
CA GLN A 232 -10.61 -14.96 15.81
C GLN A 232 -9.12 -14.76 15.57
N THR A 233 -8.64 -14.85 14.33
CA THR A 233 -7.22 -14.75 14.03
C THR A 233 -6.61 -13.44 14.55
N THR A 234 -5.61 -13.59 15.40
CA THR A 234 -4.84 -12.51 16.03
C THR A 234 -3.72 -12.03 15.10
N PHE A 235 -3.11 -10.87 15.41
CA PHE A 235 -1.94 -10.41 14.66
C PHE A 235 -0.76 -11.39 14.79
N ARG A 236 -0.58 -11.99 15.98
CA ARG A 236 0.46 -13.00 16.23
C ARG A 236 0.26 -14.22 15.34
N GLU A 237 -0.93 -14.81 15.34
CA GLU A 237 -1.27 -15.96 14.52
C GLU A 237 -1.16 -15.62 13.03
N PHE A 238 -1.61 -14.44 12.60
CA PHE A 238 -1.42 -14.02 11.21
C PHE A 238 0.06 -14.02 10.81
N VAL A 239 0.92 -13.36 11.59
CA VAL A 239 2.35 -13.26 11.24
C VAL A 239 3.02 -14.62 11.27
N THR A 240 2.64 -15.47 12.22
CA THR A 240 3.38 -16.70 12.54
C THR A 240 2.78 -17.93 11.88
N GLU A 241 1.51 -17.93 11.46
CA GLU A 241 0.81 -19.14 11.01
C GLU A 241 0.26 -19.04 9.59
N SER A 242 -0.27 -17.88 9.16
CA SER A 242 -0.95 -17.71 7.85
C SER A 242 -0.08 -18.06 6.63
N GLY A 243 1.25 -17.92 6.76
CA GLY A 243 2.19 -18.01 5.63
C GLY A 243 2.39 -16.70 4.88
N ASN A 244 1.60 -15.66 5.19
CA ASN A 244 1.72 -14.32 4.62
C ASN A 244 2.53 -13.34 5.50
N GLY A 245 3.03 -13.80 6.66
CA GLY A 245 3.95 -13.08 7.55
C GLY A 245 5.38 -13.62 7.47
N LEU A 246 5.83 -14.35 8.49
CA LEU A 246 7.14 -15.00 8.49
C LEU A 246 7.13 -16.29 7.64
N ARG A 247 8.23 -16.54 6.93
CA ARG A 247 8.46 -17.81 6.21
C ARG A 247 8.50 -18.96 7.19
N VAL A 248 8.07 -20.15 6.75
CA VAL A 248 7.94 -21.35 7.61
C VAL A 248 9.17 -21.65 8.46
N LYS A 249 10.39 -21.54 7.88
CA LYS A 249 11.65 -21.80 8.60
C LYS A 249 11.97 -20.78 9.70
N ASP A 250 11.36 -19.59 9.64
CA ASP A 250 11.62 -18.51 10.59
C ASP A 250 10.66 -18.58 11.78
N LYS A 251 9.65 -19.47 11.76
CA LYS A 251 8.64 -19.61 12.83
C LYS A 251 9.14 -20.35 14.08
N ILE A 252 10.30 -21.01 14.00
CA ILE A 252 10.72 -22.08 14.93
C ILE A 252 10.99 -21.57 16.37
N SER A 253 11.22 -20.27 16.56
CA SER A 253 11.80 -19.75 17.80
C SER A 253 10.98 -18.64 18.46
N LEU A 254 9.65 -18.72 18.39
CA LEU A 254 8.74 -17.67 18.84
C LEU A 254 8.30 -17.76 20.32
N ASN A 255 8.92 -18.60 21.14
CA ASN A 255 8.54 -18.79 22.54
C ASN A 255 9.00 -17.64 23.47
N ASP A 256 9.37 -16.48 22.92
CA ASP A 256 9.93 -15.35 23.68
C ASP A 256 9.27 -14.02 23.25
N ASP A 257 8.67 -13.34 24.22
CA ASP A 257 8.03 -12.02 24.09
C ASP A 257 9.01 -10.95 23.60
N THR A 258 10.33 -11.17 23.73
CA THR A 258 11.36 -10.27 23.18
C THR A 258 11.26 -10.07 21.66
N LYS A 259 10.51 -10.93 20.95
CA LYS A 259 10.33 -10.90 19.49
C LYS A 259 9.08 -10.14 19.04
N ASP A 260 8.26 -9.66 19.98
CA ASP A 260 6.98 -8.99 19.70
C ASP A 260 7.14 -7.75 18.83
N HIS A 261 8.24 -7.01 18.97
CA HIS A 261 8.52 -5.87 18.10
C HIS A 261 8.68 -6.27 16.62
N ILE A 262 9.31 -7.42 16.32
CA ILE A 262 9.41 -7.92 14.93
C ILE A 262 8.03 -8.32 14.42
N LEU A 263 7.26 -9.05 15.23
CA LEU A 263 5.91 -9.45 14.87
C LEU A 263 5.01 -8.25 14.60
N ALA A 264 5.08 -7.22 15.44
CA ALA A 264 4.35 -5.97 15.25
C ALA A 264 4.76 -5.25 13.96
N ARG A 265 6.05 -5.23 13.62
CA ARG A 265 6.54 -4.62 12.38
C ARG A 265 6.06 -5.36 11.13
N VAL A 266 6.19 -6.67 11.12
CA VAL A 266 5.74 -7.50 10.00
C VAL A 266 4.21 -7.42 9.89
N GLY A 267 3.50 -7.59 11.00
CA GLY A 267 2.04 -7.50 11.06
C GLY A 267 1.52 -6.15 10.58
N ALA A 268 2.09 -5.03 11.04
CA ALA A 268 1.71 -3.69 10.63
C ALA A 268 1.83 -3.47 9.11
N ALA A 269 2.95 -3.88 8.51
CA ALA A 269 3.16 -3.75 7.06
C ALA A 269 2.17 -4.62 6.27
N ARG A 270 2.08 -5.90 6.62
CA ARG A 270 1.34 -6.90 5.85
C ARG A 270 -0.17 -6.75 6.00
N ILE A 271 -0.67 -6.41 7.18
CA ILE A 271 -2.10 -6.15 7.41
C ILE A 271 -2.53 -4.81 6.77
N SER A 272 -1.69 -3.77 6.79
CA SER A 272 -2.01 -2.56 6.04
C SER A 272 -2.09 -2.83 4.53
N LYS A 273 -1.17 -3.64 3.99
CA LYS A 273 -1.23 -4.07 2.59
C LYS A 273 -2.50 -4.86 2.28
N TRP A 274 -2.92 -5.77 3.17
CA TRP A 274 -4.19 -6.49 3.05
C TRP A 274 -5.40 -5.55 2.99
N LEU A 275 -5.48 -4.55 3.89
CA LEU A 275 -6.55 -3.57 3.87
C LEU A 275 -6.60 -2.79 2.54
N GLU A 276 -5.44 -2.34 2.06
CA GLU A 276 -5.31 -1.50 0.86
C GLU A 276 -5.54 -2.26 -0.45
N ARG A 277 -5.17 -3.54 -0.49
CA ARG A 277 -5.03 -4.30 -1.75
C ARG A 277 -6.04 -5.44 -1.89
N LEU A 278 -6.67 -5.85 -0.80
CA LEU A 278 -7.75 -6.83 -0.84
C LEU A 278 -9.06 -6.24 -0.36
N VAL A 279 -9.10 -5.66 0.84
CA VAL A 279 -10.37 -5.22 1.44
C VAL A 279 -10.95 -4.00 0.71
N LEU A 280 -10.14 -2.96 0.51
CA LEU A 280 -10.62 -1.70 -0.06
C LEU A 280 -11.01 -1.79 -1.55
N PRO A 281 -10.28 -2.49 -2.44
CA PRO A 281 -10.66 -2.57 -3.86
C PRO A 281 -12.04 -3.17 -4.13
N GLU A 282 -12.52 -4.06 -3.25
CA GLU A 282 -13.88 -4.61 -3.33
C GLU A 282 -14.95 -3.52 -3.18
N GLN A 283 -14.68 -2.48 -2.38
CA GLN A 283 -15.61 -1.38 -2.12
C GLN A 283 -16.97 -1.83 -1.53
N ASP A 284 -17.01 -3.04 -0.95
CA ASP A 284 -18.20 -3.69 -0.38
C ASP A 284 -18.28 -3.59 1.14
N ILE A 285 -17.14 -3.60 1.82
CA ILE A 285 -17.06 -3.40 3.28
C ILE A 285 -16.59 -2.00 3.58
N LEU A 286 -15.48 -1.59 2.98
CA LEU A 286 -14.96 -0.23 3.05
C LEU A 286 -15.12 0.43 1.69
N VAL A 287 -15.67 1.64 1.65
CA VAL A 287 -15.78 2.46 0.43
C VAL A 287 -14.96 3.73 0.59
N ASP A 288 -14.19 4.10 -0.43
CA ASP A 288 -13.44 5.36 -0.45
C ASP A 288 -14.28 6.54 -0.98
N ALA A 289 -13.71 7.74 -0.91
CA ALA A 289 -14.46 8.97 -1.20
C ALA A 289 -14.95 9.09 -2.66
N PRO A 290 -14.13 8.88 -3.70
CA PRO A 290 -14.60 8.94 -5.09
C PRO A 290 -15.72 7.93 -5.39
N HIS A 291 -15.57 6.70 -4.92
CA HIS A 291 -16.56 5.65 -5.14
C HIS A 291 -17.84 5.91 -4.34
N LEU A 292 -17.72 6.43 -3.12
CA LEU A 292 -18.87 6.85 -2.31
C LEU A 292 -19.64 7.98 -2.99
N ALA A 293 -18.96 8.98 -3.54
CA ALA A 293 -19.58 10.11 -4.23
C ALA A 293 -20.31 9.69 -5.51
N LEU A 294 -19.78 8.71 -6.25
CA LEU A 294 -20.46 8.12 -7.42
C LEU A 294 -21.78 7.43 -7.02
N ARG A 295 -21.81 6.78 -5.85
CA ARG A 295 -22.99 6.08 -5.33
C ARG A 295 -23.99 7.02 -4.66
N TYR A 296 -23.50 8.04 -3.98
CA TYR A 296 -24.28 9.06 -3.27
C TYR A 296 -23.85 10.48 -3.67
N PRO A 297 -24.21 10.95 -4.88
CA PRO A 297 -23.91 12.32 -5.30
C PRO A 297 -24.55 13.36 -4.37
N SER A 298 -25.59 12.99 -3.60
CA SER A 298 -26.21 13.81 -2.57
C SER A 298 -25.21 14.33 -1.52
N LEU A 299 -24.14 13.58 -1.24
CA LEU A 299 -23.12 13.93 -0.24
C LEU A 299 -22.23 15.09 -0.65
N ILE A 300 -22.10 15.39 -1.94
CA ILE A 300 -21.29 16.51 -2.41
C ILE A 300 -21.97 17.82 -1.99
N THR A 301 -21.27 18.65 -1.23
CA THR A 301 -21.82 19.90 -0.66
C THR A 301 -21.74 21.07 -1.64
N SER A 302 -20.85 21.00 -2.61
CA SER A 302 -20.61 22.00 -3.64
C SER A 302 -21.44 21.74 -4.92
N ASP A 303 -21.26 22.58 -5.93
CA ASP A 303 -21.98 22.48 -7.21
C ASP A 303 -21.57 21.22 -7.98
N LYS A 304 -22.45 20.23 -8.00
CA LYS A 304 -22.26 18.91 -8.63
C LYS A 304 -22.15 18.98 -10.15
N LYS A 305 -22.47 20.12 -10.76
CA LYS A 305 -22.32 20.38 -12.20
C LYS A 305 -20.93 20.89 -12.58
N LYS A 306 -20.00 20.97 -11.63
CA LYS A 306 -18.59 21.35 -11.85
C LYS A 306 -17.68 20.17 -11.55
N ILE A 307 -16.83 19.78 -12.51
CA ILE A 307 -15.98 18.58 -12.39
C ILE A 307 -14.91 18.78 -11.33
N GLU A 308 -14.48 20.02 -11.11
CA GLU A 308 -13.49 20.42 -10.09
C GLU A 308 -13.95 20.01 -8.69
N ASN A 309 -15.26 20.09 -8.42
CA ASN A 309 -15.85 19.67 -7.16
C ASN A 309 -15.80 18.15 -6.96
N TRP A 310 -15.86 17.36 -8.04
CA TRP A 310 -15.68 15.91 -7.99
C TRP A 310 -14.21 15.55 -7.81
N ASN A 311 -13.32 16.25 -8.50
CA ASN A 311 -11.88 16.04 -8.41
C ASN A 311 -11.30 16.35 -7.04
N LYS A 312 -11.90 17.30 -6.31
CA LYS A 312 -11.57 17.55 -4.90
C LYS A 312 -11.75 16.31 -4.01
N ILE A 313 -12.71 15.44 -4.34
CA ILE A 313 -13.02 14.21 -3.58
C ILE A 313 -11.96 13.13 -3.84
N ALA A 314 -11.23 13.22 -4.96
CA ALA A 314 -10.16 12.30 -5.36
C ALA A 314 -8.77 12.73 -4.86
N GLN A 315 -8.70 13.60 -3.86
CA GLN A 315 -7.45 14.02 -3.23
C GLN A 315 -7.10 13.15 -2.02
N LEU A 316 -5.81 13.01 -1.71
CA LEU A 316 -5.34 12.31 -0.51
C LEU A 316 -5.11 13.34 0.61
N ILE A 317 -6.19 14.00 1.00
CA ILE A 317 -6.22 15.02 2.05
C ILE A 317 -7.18 14.62 3.17
N GLU A 318 -7.26 15.44 4.21
CA GLU A 318 -8.18 15.25 5.33
C GLU A 318 -9.64 15.19 4.84
N HIS A 319 -10.41 14.26 5.42
CA HIS A 319 -11.76 13.91 4.94
C HIS A 319 -12.76 15.08 4.99
N ASP A 320 -12.61 15.98 5.96
CA ASP A 320 -13.40 17.21 6.13
C ASP A 320 -13.14 18.26 5.03
N LYS A 321 -12.04 18.12 4.29
CA LYS A 321 -11.67 19.01 3.18
C LYS A 321 -12.13 18.52 1.81
N LEU A 322 -12.57 17.26 1.69
CA LEU A 322 -12.94 16.63 0.41
C LEU A 322 -14.21 17.22 -0.26
N GLY A 323 -14.97 18.07 0.43
CA GLY A 323 -16.22 18.62 -0.12
C GLY A 323 -17.40 17.65 -0.03
N LEU A 324 -17.30 16.64 0.84
CA LEU A 324 -18.41 15.77 1.24
C LEU A 324 -19.09 16.32 2.49
N ASN A 325 -20.36 15.99 2.68
CA ASN A 325 -21.10 16.27 3.92
C ASN A 325 -20.62 15.29 5.00
N THR A 326 -19.51 15.62 5.64
CA THR A 326 -18.85 14.77 6.63
C THR A 326 -19.70 14.54 7.87
N ASP A 327 -20.51 15.51 8.30
CA ASP A 327 -21.41 15.35 9.45
C ASP A 327 -22.36 14.16 9.29
N LEU A 328 -22.86 13.92 8.05
CA LEU A 328 -23.76 12.80 7.76
C LEU A 328 -23.07 11.43 7.74
N ILE A 329 -21.77 11.38 7.43
CA ILE A 329 -21.04 10.13 7.20
C ILE A 329 -19.97 9.83 8.26
N GLU A 330 -19.65 10.78 9.13
CA GLU A 330 -18.65 10.63 10.19
C GLU A 330 -18.93 9.46 11.14
N PRO A 331 -20.19 9.15 11.53
CA PRO A 331 -20.49 7.97 12.35
C PRO A 331 -20.05 6.64 11.72
N TYR A 332 -19.96 6.59 10.39
CA TYR A 332 -19.62 5.38 9.62
C TYR A 332 -18.15 5.34 9.19
N ARG A 333 -17.35 6.35 9.55
CA ARG A 333 -15.96 6.46 9.15
C ARG A 333 -15.10 5.37 9.77
N PHE A 334 -14.20 4.79 8.99
CA PHE A 334 -13.15 3.91 9.51
C PHE A 334 -12.15 4.74 10.33
N LYS A 335 -12.18 4.62 11.66
CA LYS A 335 -11.44 5.52 12.58
C LYS A 335 -9.92 5.30 12.62
N LYS A 336 -9.43 4.22 12.01
CA LYS A 336 -8.02 3.83 12.03
C LYS A 336 -7.29 4.42 10.82
N ASP A 337 -7.32 5.74 10.70
CA ASP A 337 -6.90 6.49 9.50
C ASP A 337 -5.50 6.15 9.03
N HIS A 338 -4.55 5.91 9.94
CA HIS A 338 -3.18 5.60 9.54
C HIS A 338 -3.04 4.18 8.95
N TRP A 339 -4.05 3.32 8.98
CA TRP A 339 -3.98 1.96 8.40
C TRP A 339 -4.29 1.89 6.90
N ILE A 340 -4.95 2.91 6.37
CA ILE A 340 -5.33 3.05 4.95
C ILE A 340 -4.90 4.44 4.48
N SER A 341 -4.48 4.58 3.24
CA SER A 341 -3.87 5.78 2.68
C SER A 341 -4.86 6.89 2.34
N ARG A 342 -6.16 6.63 2.50
CA ARG A 342 -7.25 7.53 2.12
C ARG A 342 -8.44 7.40 3.07
N PRO A 343 -9.30 8.43 3.16
CA PRO A 343 -10.55 8.33 3.89
C PRO A 343 -11.47 7.24 3.35
N VAL A 344 -11.96 6.39 4.23
CA VAL A 344 -12.91 5.31 3.90
C VAL A 344 -14.00 5.18 4.96
N TRP A 345 -15.15 4.62 4.55
CA TRP A 345 -16.33 4.43 5.39
C TRP A 345 -16.84 2.99 5.29
N PHE A 346 -17.47 2.52 6.36
CA PHE A 346 -18.18 1.24 6.39
C PHE A 346 -19.42 1.31 5.49
N TRP A 347 -19.35 0.64 4.35
CA TRP A 347 -20.35 0.73 3.29
C TRP A 347 -21.71 0.18 3.71
N ASP A 348 -21.72 -0.95 4.40
CA ASP A 348 -22.90 -1.61 4.96
C ASP A 348 -23.68 -0.65 5.86
N LYS A 349 -23.00 -0.03 6.84
CA LYS A 349 -23.61 0.89 7.82
C LYS A 349 -24.13 2.15 7.13
N LEU A 350 -23.38 2.66 6.16
CA LEU A 350 -23.78 3.83 5.40
C LEU A 350 -25.00 3.54 4.50
N ARG A 351 -25.04 2.37 3.87
CA ARG A 351 -26.14 1.96 2.97
C ARG A 351 -27.47 1.77 3.69
N GLU A 352 -27.43 1.40 4.96
CA GLU A 352 -28.60 1.19 5.83
C GLU A 352 -29.05 2.47 6.54
N SER A 353 -28.23 3.52 6.51
CA SER A 353 -28.54 4.82 7.12
C SER A 353 -29.69 5.53 6.41
N GLU A 354 -30.81 5.73 7.10
CA GLU A 354 -31.93 6.55 6.61
C GLU A 354 -31.58 8.03 6.45
N ASN A 355 -30.58 8.50 7.19
CA ASN A 355 -30.10 9.89 7.15
C ASN A 355 -29.33 10.21 5.86
N VAL A 356 -28.82 9.18 5.17
CA VAL A 356 -28.00 9.35 3.96
C VAL A 356 -28.86 9.03 2.74
N ARG A 357 -29.51 10.07 2.20
CA ARG A 357 -30.40 9.92 1.04
C ARG A 357 -29.62 9.51 -0.21
N LYS A 358 -29.97 8.36 -0.81
CA LYS A 358 -29.42 7.88 -2.11
C LYS A 358 -29.74 8.82 -3.26
N ILE A 359 -30.95 9.40 -3.26
CA ILE A 359 -31.50 10.18 -4.37
C ILE A 359 -31.82 11.59 -3.87
N ILE A 360 -31.52 12.57 -4.70
CA ILE A 360 -31.81 13.99 -4.46
C ILE A 360 -33.32 14.19 -4.66
N GLU A 361 -33.96 14.94 -3.76
CA GLU A 361 -35.25 15.57 -4.05
C GLU A 361 -35.00 16.88 -4.81
N PRO A 362 -35.63 17.12 -5.97
CA PRO A 362 -36.56 16.27 -6.71
C PRO A 362 -35.85 15.13 -7.45
N TRP A 363 -36.58 14.03 -7.73
CA TRP A 363 -36.17 12.76 -8.38
C TRP A 363 -35.54 12.85 -9.79
N VAL A 364 -34.95 13.98 -10.14
CA VAL A 364 -34.15 14.19 -11.34
C VAL A 364 -32.73 13.72 -11.02
N THR A 365 -32.46 12.44 -11.28
CA THR A 365 -31.09 11.92 -11.27
C THR A 365 -30.36 12.51 -12.48
N VAL A 366 -29.81 13.73 -12.34
CA VAL A 366 -28.76 14.19 -13.24
C VAL A 366 -27.55 13.32 -12.91
N LYS A 367 -27.46 12.16 -13.56
CA LYS A 367 -26.24 11.36 -13.49
C LYS A 367 -25.13 12.21 -14.12
N PRO A 368 -24.08 12.58 -13.38
CA PRO A 368 -22.95 13.26 -13.97
C PRO A 368 -22.42 12.40 -15.13
N ASN A 369 -21.98 13.02 -16.22
CA ASN A 369 -21.33 12.31 -17.32
C ASN A 369 -19.89 11.91 -16.98
N TRP A 370 -19.50 12.04 -15.71
CA TRP A 370 -18.15 11.82 -15.24
C TRP A 370 -18.01 10.46 -14.59
N VAL A 371 -16.85 9.85 -14.80
CA VAL A 371 -16.43 8.60 -14.18
C VAL A 371 -15.10 8.82 -13.47
N PHE A 372 -14.90 8.13 -12.36
CA PHE A 372 -13.62 8.12 -11.66
C PHE A 372 -12.64 7.20 -12.38
N CYS A 373 -11.47 7.72 -12.75
CA CYS A 373 -10.42 6.98 -13.43
C CYS A 373 -9.35 6.51 -12.45
N GLU A 374 -9.25 5.19 -12.28
CA GLU A 374 -8.37 4.54 -11.31
C GLU A 374 -6.88 4.74 -11.62
N ASP A 375 -6.50 4.95 -12.88
CA ASP A 375 -5.13 5.18 -13.35
C ASP A 375 -4.67 6.64 -13.25
N ALA A 376 -5.59 7.57 -13.04
CA ALA A 376 -5.32 9.01 -12.97
C ALA A 376 -5.69 9.62 -11.61
N SER A 377 -6.43 8.89 -10.77
CA SER A 377 -7.00 9.41 -9.50
C SER A 377 -7.81 10.69 -9.72
N TYR A 378 -8.66 10.69 -10.75
CA TYR A 378 -9.34 11.90 -11.21
C TYR A 378 -10.65 11.55 -11.95
N PHE A 379 -11.62 12.45 -11.91
CA PHE A 379 -12.87 12.35 -12.67
C PHE A 379 -12.69 12.95 -14.06
N TYR A 380 -13.17 12.22 -15.06
CA TYR A 380 -13.17 12.63 -16.46
C TYR A 380 -14.53 12.38 -17.12
N ASP A 381 -14.80 13.08 -18.21
CA ASP A 381 -15.94 12.74 -19.09
C ASP A 381 -15.83 11.29 -19.57
N ARG A 382 -16.91 10.54 -19.38
CA ARG A 382 -17.01 9.11 -19.68
C ARG A 382 -16.60 8.78 -21.11
N GLU A 383 -16.91 9.67 -22.06
CA GLU A 383 -16.56 9.52 -23.48
C GLU A 383 -15.06 9.51 -23.74
N ASN A 384 -14.26 10.05 -22.82
CA ASN A 384 -12.80 10.14 -22.89
C ASN A 384 -12.10 9.07 -22.03
N CYS A 385 -12.83 8.06 -21.57
CA CYS A 385 -12.36 7.03 -20.65
C CYS A 385 -12.58 5.63 -21.24
N ARG A 386 -11.80 4.67 -20.74
CA ARG A 386 -11.95 3.26 -21.09
C ARG A 386 -12.41 2.46 -19.88
N GLU A 387 -13.38 1.60 -20.10
CA GLU A 387 -13.91 0.70 -19.09
C GLU A 387 -13.08 -0.58 -18.96
N PHE A 388 -12.96 -1.11 -17.75
CA PHE A 388 -12.39 -2.43 -17.48
C PHE A 388 -13.14 -3.15 -16.35
N LEU A 389 -12.99 -4.48 -16.30
CA LEU A 389 -13.54 -5.32 -15.26
C LEU A 389 -12.44 -5.68 -14.24
N ALA A 390 -12.48 -5.06 -13.07
CA ALA A 390 -11.59 -5.38 -11.96
C ALA A 390 -11.79 -6.83 -11.52
N SER A 391 -10.75 -7.43 -10.93
CA SER A 391 -10.85 -8.78 -10.39
C SER A 391 -11.38 -8.72 -8.97
N THR A 392 -12.56 -8.17 -8.75
CA THR A 392 -13.19 -8.13 -7.43
C THR A 392 -14.36 -9.10 -7.38
N ALA A 393 -14.67 -9.64 -6.21
CA ALA A 393 -15.85 -10.48 -6.00
C ALA A 393 -17.15 -9.64 -5.87
N SER A 394 -16.98 -8.35 -5.58
CA SER A 394 -18.01 -7.35 -5.44
C SER A 394 -18.88 -7.13 -6.69
N PRO A 395 -20.16 -6.72 -6.55
CA PRO A 395 -20.96 -6.23 -7.67
C PRO A 395 -20.38 -4.96 -8.33
N PHE A 396 -19.42 -4.29 -7.69
CA PHE A 396 -18.72 -3.13 -8.22
C PHE A 396 -17.44 -3.58 -8.94
N THR A 397 -17.52 -4.41 -9.98
CA THR A 397 -16.34 -4.81 -10.78
C THR A 397 -16.01 -3.83 -11.90
N GLN A 398 -17.00 -3.12 -12.43
CA GLN A 398 -16.85 -2.16 -13.52
C GLN A 398 -16.11 -0.91 -13.01
N ARG A 399 -14.99 -0.58 -13.67
CA ARG A 399 -14.13 0.56 -13.35
C ARG A 399 -13.68 1.26 -14.62
N PHE A 400 -13.12 2.45 -14.46
CA PHE A 400 -12.67 3.27 -15.59
C PHE A 400 -11.20 3.63 -15.42
N VAL A 401 -10.54 3.82 -16.55
CA VAL A 401 -9.22 4.43 -16.69
C VAL A 401 -9.30 5.58 -17.68
N LYS A 402 -8.45 6.59 -17.52
CA LYS A 402 -8.25 7.65 -18.50
C LYS A 402 -7.65 7.08 -19.79
N TYR A 403 -6.90 5.98 -19.67
CA TYR A 403 -6.25 5.26 -20.75
C TYR A 403 -5.16 6.12 -21.43
N PHE A 404 -4.07 6.33 -20.69
CA PHE A 404 -2.78 6.81 -21.22
C PHE A 404 -2.27 5.89 -22.34
N THR A 405 -1.40 6.41 -23.21
CA THR A 405 -0.92 5.64 -24.37
C THR A 405 -0.13 4.39 -23.92
N GLU A 406 -0.04 3.37 -24.78
CA GLU A 406 0.65 2.12 -24.41
C GLU A 406 2.17 2.32 -24.22
N ASP A 407 2.75 3.35 -24.82
CA ASP A 407 4.16 3.72 -24.61
C ASP A 407 4.36 4.44 -23.26
N GLU A 408 3.28 5.03 -22.73
CA GLU A 408 3.25 5.68 -21.43
C GLU A 408 3.01 4.65 -20.32
N VAL A 409 1.95 3.85 -20.37
CA VAL A 409 1.51 2.97 -19.26
C VAL A 409 1.30 1.53 -19.70
N ASP A 410 1.82 0.59 -18.91
CA ASP A 410 1.68 -0.84 -19.12
C ASP A 410 0.48 -1.41 -18.34
N TYR A 411 -0.69 -1.43 -18.99
CA TYR A 411 -1.91 -1.97 -18.41
C TYR A 411 -1.94 -3.51 -18.43
N ARG A 412 -2.04 -4.14 -17.25
CA ARG A 412 -2.01 -5.60 -17.12
C ARG A 412 -3.10 -6.14 -16.18
N PRO A 413 -3.73 -7.29 -16.48
CA PRO A 413 -3.74 -7.96 -17.77
C PRO A 413 -4.71 -7.28 -18.74
N ARG A 414 -4.28 -7.02 -19.99
CA ARG A 414 -5.07 -6.29 -21.02
C ARG A 414 -6.44 -6.89 -21.32
N VAL A 415 -6.62 -8.20 -21.08
CA VAL A 415 -7.89 -8.92 -21.30
C VAL A 415 -9.05 -8.38 -20.45
N ARG A 416 -8.75 -7.54 -19.45
CA ARG A 416 -9.76 -6.93 -18.56
C ARG A 416 -10.45 -5.71 -19.16
N PHE A 417 -9.91 -5.10 -20.21
CA PHE A 417 -10.66 -4.09 -20.94
C PHE A 417 -11.88 -4.75 -21.57
N SER A 418 -13.06 -4.15 -21.39
CA SER A 418 -14.30 -4.64 -22.00
C SER A 418 -14.12 -4.75 -23.52
N MET A 419 -14.46 -5.91 -24.08
CA MET A 419 -14.49 -6.14 -25.54
C MET A 419 -15.60 -5.34 -26.20
#